data_AF-X6MB66-F1
#
_entry.id   AF-X6MB66-F1
#
_cell.length_a   1.000
_cell.length_b   1.000
_cell.length_c   1.000
_cell.angle_alpha   90.00
_cell.angle_beta   90.00
_cell.angle_gamma   90.00
#
_symmetry.space_group_name_H-M   'P 1'
#
loop_
_entity.id
_entity.type
_entity.pdbx_description
1 polymer ?
#
loop_
_entity_poly.entity_id
_entity_poly.type
_entity_poly.pdbx_seq_one_letter_code
_entity_poly.pdbx_strand_id
1 'polypeptide(L)'
;MNNRNKKTQCVCCVYMNDGKKKDQILWKAQNVPQLLTAADIFVKEVNVRQTTVEITLTYRGTQASNVWFGIGFGSQQMIDTYGIVYQPVSGTLESKFEEHKFGNHTTGTTLPTSFLYRNVVVSGSATTVTVVRPVTISGDNRYYSFAFNQSRATQVQIPVIFARGTTQALQSHGTTTRGSGSITLQYIGMKTCFFCLSYVPIF
;
A
#
# COMPACT_ATOMS: atom_id res chain seq x y z
N MET A 1 44.24 34.66 -25.45
CA MET A 1 43.73 33.34 -25.89
C MET A 1 42.99 32.69 -24.74
N ASN A 2 41.73 32.33 -24.99
CA ASN A 2 40.87 31.32 -24.36
C ASN A 2 40.64 31.32 -22.85
N ASN A 3 39.67 32.15 -22.48
CA ASN A 3 38.34 31.78 -22.00
C ASN A 3 38.20 30.55 -21.07
N ARG A 4 37.65 30.82 -19.89
CA ARG A 4 37.35 29.90 -18.79
C ARG A 4 36.41 28.79 -19.26
N ASN A 5 36.79 27.54 -19.01
CA ASN A 5 35.89 26.39 -19.10
C ASN A 5 34.72 26.53 -18.12
N LYS A 6 33.60 27.11 -18.57
CA LYS A 6 32.30 26.95 -17.90
C LYS A 6 31.77 25.55 -18.22
N LYS A 7 32.02 24.57 -17.35
CA LYS A 7 31.21 23.35 -17.31
C LYS A 7 30.01 23.61 -16.42
N THR A 8 28.88 23.97 -17.01
CA THR A 8 27.58 23.87 -16.34
C THR A 8 27.06 22.45 -16.54
N GLN A 9 27.15 21.62 -15.50
CA GLN A 9 26.38 20.38 -15.40
C GLN A 9 24.99 20.70 -14.86
N CYS A 10 23.94 20.21 -15.51
CA CYS A 10 22.65 19.88 -14.90
C CYS A 10 21.75 19.27 -16.01
N VAL A 11 21.76 17.95 -16.16
CA VAL A 11 20.69 17.25 -16.88
C VAL A 11 20.24 16.07 -16.03
N CYS A 12 19.08 16.23 -15.40
CA CYS A 12 18.13 15.13 -15.26
C CYS A 12 16.74 15.74 -15.10
N CYS A 13 16.08 15.97 -16.24
CA CYS A 13 14.68 16.34 -16.30
C CYS A 13 13.84 15.07 -16.12
N VAL A 14 12.89 15.09 -15.19
CA VAL A 14 11.62 14.37 -15.38
C VAL A 14 10.49 15.37 -15.13
N TYR A 15 10.40 16.37 -16.00
CA TYR A 15 9.14 17.03 -16.31
C TYR A 15 8.57 16.29 -17.53
N MET A 16 7.34 15.78 -17.41
CA MET A 16 6.56 15.33 -18.57
C MET A 16 5.45 16.36 -18.78
N ASN A 17 5.57 17.06 -19.92
CA ASN A 17 4.65 17.86 -20.73
C ASN A 17 3.62 18.86 -20.12
N ASP A 18 3.14 18.73 -18.88
CA ASP A 18 1.87 19.40 -18.52
C ASP A 18 1.91 20.23 -17.21
N GLY A 19 3.09 20.46 -16.62
CA GLY A 19 3.23 21.29 -15.40
C GLY A 19 2.63 20.70 -14.10
N LYS A 20 2.01 19.52 -14.15
CA LYS A 20 1.51 18.80 -12.95
C LYS A 20 2.59 17.88 -12.39
N LYS A 21 2.94 18.04 -11.11
CA LYS A 21 3.82 17.09 -10.39
C LYS A 21 3.15 15.71 -10.38
N LYS A 22 3.77 14.72 -11.02
CA LYS A 22 3.30 13.32 -10.96
C LYS A 22 3.37 12.86 -9.50
N ASP A 23 2.31 12.20 -8.99
CA ASP A 23 2.29 11.68 -7.62
C ASP A 23 3.40 10.62 -7.43
N GLN A 24 4.51 11.05 -6.85
CA GLN A 24 5.72 10.24 -6.72
C GLN A 24 5.57 9.27 -5.54
N ILE A 25 6.10 8.06 -5.72
CA ILE A 25 6.23 7.10 -4.61
C ILE A 25 7.31 7.63 -3.67
N LEU A 26 6.95 7.82 -2.41
CA LEU A 26 7.83 8.32 -1.35
C LEU A 26 8.33 7.18 -0.48
N TRP A 27 7.46 6.21 -0.20
CA TRP A 27 7.79 5.04 0.61
C TRP A 27 7.47 3.78 -0.15
N LYS A 28 8.39 2.83 -0.10
CA LYS A 28 8.24 1.52 -0.73
C LYS A 28 8.55 0.45 0.28
N ALA A 29 7.72 -0.59 0.32
CA ALA A 29 8.00 -1.75 1.14
C ALA A 29 9.32 -2.39 0.73
N GLN A 30 10.25 -2.55 1.69
CA GLN A 30 11.51 -3.24 1.47
C GLN A 30 11.40 -4.71 1.81
N ASN A 31 12.03 -5.52 0.96
CA ASN A 31 12.20 -6.97 1.14
C ASN A 31 10.97 -7.55 1.82
N VAL A 32 9.79 -7.39 1.20
CA VAL A 32 8.53 -7.80 1.81
C VAL A 32 8.73 -9.27 2.14
N PRO A 33 8.98 -9.62 3.42
CA PRO A 33 9.41 -10.97 3.70
C PRO A 33 8.23 -11.84 3.28
N GLN A 34 8.48 -13.10 2.91
CA GLN A 34 7.44 -14.10 3.12
C GLN A 34 7.16 -14.10 4.64
N LEU A 35 6.39 -13.15 5.16
CA LEU A 35 5.98 -13.07 6.56
C LEU A 35 5.05 -14.25 6.94
N LEU A 36 4.90 -15.25 6.07
CA LEU A 36 3.57 -15.63 5.62
C LEU A 36 3.43 -17.01 4.95
N THR A 37 4.43 -17.90 5.04
CA THR A 37 4.28 -19.28 4.54
C THR A 37 3.13 -20.04 5.19
N ALA A 38 2.70 -19.66 6.40
CA ALA A 38 1.60 -20.33 7.10
C ALA A 38 0.20 -19.96 6.58
N ALA A 39 -0.02 -18.72 6.11
CA ALA A 39 -1.34 -18.24 5.70
C ALA A 39 -1.51 -18.06 4.19
N ASP A 40 -0.46 -18.33 3.39
CA ASP A 40 -0.49 -18.31 1.92
C ASP A 40 -0.84 -16.94 1.29
N ILE A 41 -0.90 -15.88 2.11
CA ILE A 41 -1.11 -14.49 1.69
C ILE A 41 0.26 -13.85 1.53
N PHE A 42 0.46 -12.99 0.54
CA PHE A 42 1.71 -12.31 0.29
C PHE A 42 1.41 -10.85 0.05
N VAL A 43 2.05 -9.97 0.83
CA VAL A 43 2.07 -8.55 0.47
C VAL A 43 3.07 -8.43 -0.68
N LYS A 44 2.60 -8.11 -1.87
CA LYS A 44 3.47 -7.95 -3.04
C LYS A 44 4.09 -6.57 -3.05
N GLU A 45 3.26 -5.55 -2.82
CA GLU A 45 3.68 -4.14 -2.86
C GLU A 45 2.88 -3.31 -1.86
N VAL A 46 3.55 -2.37 -1.21
CA VAL A 46 2.93 -1.20 -0.55
C VAL A 46 3.73 0.02 -1.00
N ASN A 47 3.09 0.84 -1.83
CA ASN A 47 3.69 2.04 -2.41
C ASN A 47 2.92 3.25 -1.87
N VAL A 48 3.55 4.02 -0.98
CA VAL A 48 2.95 5.24 -0.42
C VAL A 48 3.46 6.41 -1.23
N ARG A 49 2.52 7.13 -1.83
CA ARG A 49 2.76 8.37 -2.58
C ARG A 49 2.45 9.58 -1.71
N GLN A 50 2.42 10.78 -2.29
CA GLN A 50 2.11 11.99 -1.52
C GLN A 50 0.66 11.98 -1.03
N THR A 51 -0.26 11.52 -1.87
CA THR A 51 -1.70 11.62 -1.59
C THR A 51 -2.40 10.28 -1.49
N THR A 52 -1.83 9.24 -2.09
CA THR A 52 -2.41 7.89 -2.11
C THR A 52 -1.46 6.83 -1.60
N VAL A 53 -2.02 5.71 -1.17
CA VAL A 53 -1.31 4.46 -0.95
C VAL A 53 -1.89 3.40 -1.87
N GLU A 54 -1.00 2.65 -2.51
CA GLU A 54 -1.33 1.48 -3.32
C GLU A 54 -0.87 0.23 -2.57
N ILE A 55 -1.79 -0.70 -2.36
CA ILE A 55 -1.58 -1.93 -1.61
C ILE A 55 -1.90 -3.09 -2.55
N THR A 56 -0.94 -3.97 -2.77
CA THR A 56 -1.12 -5.18 -3.56
C THR A 56 -0.88 -6.42 -2.71
N LEU A 57 -1.91 -7.24 -2.60
CA LEU A 57 -1.91 -8.51 -1.87
C LEU A 57 -2.07 -9.65 -2.86
N THR A 58 -1.46 -10.79 -2.60
CA THR A 58 -1.63 -12.00 -3.40
C THR A 58 -1.88 -13.16 -2.47
N TYR A 59 -2.97 -13.89 -2.68
CA TYR A 59 -3.19 -15.19 -2.06
C TYR A 59 -2.79 -16.29 -3.04
N ARG A 60 -2.00 -17.29 -2.60
CA ARG A 60 -1.64 -18.47 -3.40
C ARG A 60 -2.02 -19.74 -2.66
N GLY A 61 -2.91 -20.54 -3.20
CA GLY A 61 -3.32 -21.78 -2.54
C GLY A 61 -4.21 -22.62 -3.44
N THR A 62 -4.38 -23.91 -3.12
CA THR A 62 -5.23 -24.83 -3.87
C THR A 62 -6.70 -24.39 -3.93
N GLN A 63 -7.12 -23.45 -3.06
CA GLN A 63 -8.46 -22.84 -3.02
C GLN A 63 -8.44 -21.32 -3.25
N ALA A 64 -7.43 -20.79 -3.97
CA ALA A 64 -7.18 -19.36 -4.13
C ALA A 64 -8.34 -18.49 -4.64
N SER A 65 -9.22 -19.07 -5.43
CA SER A 65 -10.35 -18.36 -6.02
C SER A 65 -11.61 -18.36 -5.15
N ASN A 66 -11.66 -19.13 -4.06
CA ASN A 66 -12.91 -19.45 -3.35
C ASN A 66 -12.91 -19.14 -1.85
N VAL A 67 -11.90 -18.45 -1.34
CA VAL A 67 -11.85 -18.02 0.07
C VAL A 67 -11.64 -16.52 0.20
N TRP A 68 -12.21 -15.93 1.24
CA TRP A 68 -11.87 -14.58 1.63
C TRP A 68 -10.46 -14.51 2.20
N PHE A 69 -9.82 -13.38 2.02
CA PHE A 69 -8.56 -13.06 2.69
C PHE A 69 -8.43 -11.56 2.92
N GLY A 70 -7.62 -11.18 3.91
CA GLY A 70 -7.48 -9.79 4.27
C GLY A 70 -6.20 -9.50 5.04
N ILE A 71 -5.95 -8.20 5.20
CA ILE A 71 -4.84 -7.65 5.95
C ILE A 71 -5.35 -6.52 6.85
N GLY A 72 -4.83 -6.45 8.06
CA GLY A 72 -5.03 -5.33 8.98
C GLY A 72 -3.73 -4.57 9.21
N PHE A 73 -3.84 -3.26 9.43
CA PHE A 73 -2.70 -2.34 9.59
C PHE A 73 -2.77 -1.57 10.91
N GLY A 74 -1.61 -1.32 11.50
CA GLY A 74 -1.45 -0.48 12.70
C GLY A 74 -1.45 -1.24 14.02
N SER A 75 -1.62 -2.56 13.99
CA SER A 75 -1.56 -3.44 15.17
C SER A 75 -1.20 -4.86 14.78
N GLN A 76 -0.77 -5.65 15.77
CA GLN A 76 -0.61 -7.11 15.67
C GLN A 76 -1.74 -7.88 16.37
N GLN A 77 -2.76 -7.16 16.87
CA GLN A 77 -3.96 -7.73 17.47
C GLN A 77 -5.17 -7.41 16.57
N MET A 78 -6.26 -8.17 16.70
CA MET A 78 -7.47 -7.93 15.89
C MET A 78 -8.23 -6.68 16.37
N ILE A 79 -8.30 -6.46 17.68
CA ILE A 79 -9.04 -5.33 18.25
C ILE A 79 -8.52 -3.99 17.74
N ASP A 80 -9.45 -3.09 17.40
CA ASP A 80 -9.21 -1.73 16.94
C ASP A 80 -8.25 -1.61 15.75
N THR A 81 -8.22 -2.63 14.90
CA THR A 81 -7.33 -2.67 13.75
C THR A 81 -8.08 -2.35 12.47
N TYR A 82 -7.55 -1.42 11.68
CA TYR A 82 -8.10 -1.15 10.36
C TYR A 82 -7.75 -2.29 9.41
N GLY A 83 -8.76 -2.83 8.74
CA GLY A 83 -8.67 -3.99 7.86
C GLY A 83 -9.17 -3.73 6.46
N ILE A 84 -8.54 -4.40 5.49
CA ILE A 84 -9.01 -4.53 4.12
C ILE A 84 -9.24 -6.02 3.85
N VAL A 85 -10.45 -6.35 3.43
CA VAL A 85 -10.88 -7.73 3.17
C VAL A 85 -11.33 -7.86 1.72
N TYR A 86 -10.82 -8.89 1.04
CA TYR A 86 -11.34 -9.37 -0.23
C TYR A 86 -12.21 -10.61 -0.02
N GLN A 87 -13.39 -10.62 -0.62
CA GLN A 87 -14.36 -11.71 -0.59
C GLN A 87 -14.73 -12.09 -2.03
N PRO A 88 -14.46 -13.33 -2.49
CA PRO A 88 -14.83 -13.77 -3.83
C PRO A 88 -16.33 -14.14 -3.96
N VAL A 89 -17.22 -13.35 -3.36
CA VAL A 89 -18.68 -13.51 -3.46
C VAL A 89 -19.18 -13.09 -4.85
N SER A 90 -20.37 -13.56 -5.25
CA SER A 90 -21.05 -13.10 -6.45
C SER A 90 -21.42 -11.62 -6.34
N GLY A 91 -21.24 -10.85 -7.42
CA GLY A 91 -21.57 -9.42 -7.44
C GLY A 91 -20.57 -8.62 -8.27
N THR A 92 -20.62 -7.29 -8.09
CA THR A 92 -19.71 -6.37 -8.76
C THR A 92 -18.31 -6.44 -8.13
N LEU A 93 -17.34 -5.76 -8.73
CA LEU A 93 -16.01 -5.68 -8.15
C LEU A 93 -16.04 -4.99 -6.77
N GLU A 94 -16.88 -3.98 -6.62
CA GLU A 94 -17.07 -3.21 -5.39
C GLU A 94 -17.56 -4.07 -4.24
N SER A 95 -18.53 -4.96 -4.49
CA SER A 95 -19.08 -5.83 -3.44
C SER A 95 -18.10 -6.89 -2.94
N LYS A 96 -16.95 -7.05 -3.61
CA LYS A 96 -15.90 -7.99 -3.20
C LYS A 96 -14.88 -7.40 -2.24
N PHE A 97 -14.93 -6.09 -1.98
CA PHE A 97 -13.97 -5.42 -1.09
C PHE A 97 -14.68 -4.72 0.04
N GLU A 98 -14.23 -5.00 1.27
CA GLU A 98 -14.72 -4.31 2.46
C GLU A 98 -13.56 -3.72 3.26
N GLU A 99 -13.83 -2.57 3.87
CA GLU A 99 -12.96 -1.95 4.87
C GLU A 99 -13.61 -2.14 6.24
N HIS A 100 -12.82 -2.45 7.25
CA HIS A 100 -13.31 -2.72 8.60
C HIS A 100 -12.47 -2.00 9.64
N LYS A 101 -13.10 -1.60 10.74
CA LYS A 101 -12.44 -1.43 12.04
C LYS A 101 -12.75 -2.68 12.84
N PHE A 102 -11.80 -3.61 12.90
CA PHE A 102 -11.97 -4.90 13.53
C PHE A 102 -12.20 -4.77 15.04
N GLY A 103 -13.02 -5.67 15.59
CA GLY A 103 -13.29 -5.76 17.02
C GLY A 103 -12.44 -6.83 17.70
N ASN A 104 -12.67 -7.04 19.00
CA ASN A 104 -12.01 -8.12 19.73
C ASN A 104 -12.59 -9.47 19.32
N HIS A 105 -11.86 -10.23 18.50
CA HIS A 105 -12.32 -11.52 17.95
C HIS A 105 -13.63 -11.44 17.14
N THR A 106 -13.94 -10.27 16.58
CA THR A 106 -15.13 -10.04 15.74
C THR A 106 -14.78 -9.21 14.51
N THR A 107 -15.58 -9.30 13.45
CA THR A 107 -15.43 -8.49 12.24
C THR A 107 -15.48 -6.99 12.51
N GLY A 108 -16.06 -6.58 13.65
CA GLY A 108 -16.10 -5.19 14.07
C GLY A 108 -17.08 -4.38 13.24
N THR A 109 -16.69 -3.15 12.89
CA THR A 109 -17.52 -2.21 12.14
C THR A 109 -17.07 -2.12 10.69
N THR A 110 -17.96 -2.44 9.75
CA THR A 110 -17.76 -2.14 8.34
C THR A 110 -17.67 -0.63 8.13
N LEU A 111 -16.65 -0.20 7.41
CA LEU A 111 -16.38 1.19 7.09
C LEU A 111 -16.90 1.52 5.68
N PRO A 112 -17.34 2.77 5.43
CA PRO A 112 -17.54 3.25 4.07
C PRO A 112 -16.27 3.05 3.24
N THR A 113 -16.44 2.79 1.95
CA THR A 113 -15.24 2.55 1.16
C THR A 113 -14.46 3.84 0.87
N SER A 114 -13.15 3.78 1.08
CA SER A 114 -12.18 4.84 0.74
C SER A 114 -11.39 4.54 -0.53
N PHE A 115 -11.62 3.39 -1.18
CA PHE A 115 -10.87 3.00 -2.37
C PHE A 115 -11.23 3.87 -3.58
N LEU A 116 -10.20 4.46 -4.19
CA LEU A 116 -10.27 5.19 -5.46
C LEU A 116 -10.15 4.23 -6.66
N TYR A 117 -9.47 3.10 -6.45
CA TYR A 117 -9.28 2.06 -7.45
C TYR A 117 -9.18 0.70 -6.79
N ARG A 118 -9.71 -0.31 -7.46
CA ARG A 118 -9.64 -1.72 -7.07
C ARG A 118 -9.42 -2.56 -8.31
N ASN A 119 -8.66 -3.64 -8.17
CA ASN A 119 -8.49 -4.63 -9.23
C ASN A 119 -8.29 -6.02 -8.63
N VAL A 120 -8.74 -7.03 -9.37
CA VAL A 120 -8.57 -8.44 -9.04
C VAL A 120 -8.02 -9.13 -10.29
N VAL A 121 -6.87 -9.78 -10.14
CA VAL A 121 -6.28 -10.61 -11.18
C VAL A 121 -6.19 -12.04 -10.65
N VAL A 122 -6.87 -12.96 -11.32
CA VAL A 122 -6.79 -14.40 -11.04
C VAL A 122 -5.89 -15.02 -12.10
N SER A 123 -4.84 -15.72 -11.66
CA SER A 123 -3.89 -16.39 -12.55
C SER A 123 -3.50 -17.74 -11.95
N GLY A 124 -4.03 -18.83 -12.53
CA GLY A 124 -3.85 -20.17 -11.98
C GLY A 124 -4.42 -20.27 -10.56
N SER A 125 -3.61 -20.75 -9.62
CA SER A 125 -3.93 -20.86 -8.19
C SER A 125 -3.59 -19.60 -7.38
N ALA A 126 -3.48 -18.45 -8.03
CA ALA A 126 -3.18 -17.18 -7.37
C ALA A 126 -4.28 -16.14 -7.63
N THR A 127 -4.70 -15.46 -6.57
CA THR A 127 -5.57 -14.29 -6.63
C THR A 127 -4.79 -13.09 -6.13
N THR A 128 -4.51 -12.13 -7.02
CA THR A 128 -3.88 -10.85 -6.69
C THR A 128 -4.93 -9.76 -6.63
N VAL A 129 -4.98 -9.03 -5.53
CA VAL A 129 -5.83 -7.86 -5.37
C VAL A 129 -4.98 -6.61 -5.20
N THR A 130 -5.38 -5.55 -5.88
CA THR A 130 -4.75 -4.24 -5.77
C THR A 130 -5.81 -3.23 -5.38
N VAL A 131 -5.52 -2.41 -4.37
CA VAL A 131 -6.38 -1.30 -3.95
C VAL A 131 -5.55 -0.03 -3.86
N VAL A 132 -6.16 1.09 -4.25
CA VAL A 132 -5.60 2.43 -4.07
C VAL A 132 -6.58 3.26 -3.26
N ARG A 133 -6.08 3.96 -2.25
CA ARG A 133 -6.87 4.86 -1.38
C ARG A 133 -6.04 6.08 -0.97
N PRO A 134 -6.66 7.16 -0.45
CA PRO A 134 -5.92 8.26 0.13
C PRO A 134 -5.01 7.80 1.28
N VAL A 135 -3.87 8.48 1.49
CA VAL A 135 -2.96 8.17 2.62
C VAL A 135 -3.60 8.41 3.98
N THR A 136 -4.57 9.33 4.06
CA THR A 136 -5.32 9.67 5.26
C THR A 136 -6.78 9.92 4.87
N ILE A 137 -7.71 9.53 5.74
CA ILE A 137 -9.14 9.85 5.63
C ILE A 137 -9.44 10.90 6.68
N SER A 138 -9.63 12.14 6.24
CA SER A 138 -9.83 13.28 7.14
C SER A 138 -11.10 13.10 7.96
N GLY A 139 -10.99 13.34 9.28
CA GLY A 139 -12.12 13.29 10.19
C GLY A 139 -12.56 11.90 10.64
N ASP A 140 -11.86 10.83 10.23
CA ASP A 140 -12.20 9.46 10.63
C ASP A 140 -10.97 8.66 11.09
N ASN A 141 -10.84 8.47 12.40
CA ASN A 141 -9.73 7.76 13.03
C ASN A 141 -9.86 6.23 12.99
N ARG A 142 -10.94 5.69 12.42
CA ARG A 142 -11.14 4.24 12.26
C ARG A 142 -10.25 3.67 11.17
N TYR A 143 -9.83 4.50 10.22
CA TYR A 143 -8.88 4.11 9.18
C TYR A 143 -7.43 4.24 9.64
N TYR A 144 -6.57 3.34 9.18
CA TYR A 144 -5.13 3.51 9.34
C TYR A 144 -4.62 4.63 8.41
N SER A 145 -3.77 5.49 8.97
CA SER A 145 -3.09 6.56 8.23
C SER A 145 -1.71 6.11 7.77
N PHE A 146 -1.46 6.22 6.47
CA PHE A 146 -0.16 5.99 5.84
C PHE A 146 0.64 7.29 5.65
N ALA A 147 0.27 8.36 6.35
CA ALA A 147 1.00 9.62 6.33
C ALA A 147 2.21 9.55 7.28
N PHE A 148 3.40 9.32 6.71
CA PHE A 148 4.64 9.22 7.47
C PHE A 148 5.46 10.51 7.41
N ASN A 149 6.07 10.87 8.53
CA ASN A 149 6.90 12.06 8.61
C ASN A 149 8.30 11.79 8.02
N GLN A 150 8.55 12.37 6.84
CA GLN A 150 9.78 12.20 6.06
C GLN A 150 11.00 12.91 6.66
N SER A 151 10.82 13.90 7.53
CA SER A 151 11.95 14.59 8.17
C SER A 151 12.51 13.83 9.37
N ARG A 152 11.86 12.74 9.79
CA ARG A 152 12.15 12.04 11.04
C ARG A 152 12.58 10.59 10.87
N ALA A 153 12.35 10.00 9.71
CA ALA A 153 12.63 8.59 9.49
C ALA A 153 13.02 8.32 8.05
N THR A 154 14.04 7.48 7.86
CA THR A 154 14.36 6.88 6.55
C THR A 154 13.65 5.54 6.36
N GLN A 155 13.13 4.96 7.44
CA GLN A 155 12.43 3.69 7.45
C GLN A 155 11.28 3.73 8.47
N VAL A 156 10.14 3.12 8.14
CA VAL A 156 8.98 2.97 9.03
C VAL A 156 8.57 1.50 9.08
N GLN A 157 8.26 0.98 10.26
CA GLN A 157 7.66 -0.34 10.43
C GLN A 157 6.16 -0.19 10.68
N ILE A 158 5.36 -0.89 9.88
CA ILE A 158 3.91 -0.95 10.02
C ILE A 158 3.55 -2.33 10.58
N PRO A 159 3.07 -2.42 11.84
CA PRO A 159 2.55 -3.68 12.34
C PRO A 159 1.31 -4.09 11.53
N VAL A 160 1.23 -5.38 11.21
CA VAL A 160 0.14 -5.94 10.43
C VAL A 160 -0.37 -7.25 11.01
N ILE A 161 -1.64 -7.52 10.75
CA ILE A 161 -2.28 -8.83 10.88
C ILE A 161 -2.78 -9.29 9.52
N PHE A 162 -2.95 -10.58 9.33
CA PHE A 162 -3.53 -11.13 8.11
C PHE A 162 -4.26 -12.41 8.43
N ALA A 163 -5.26 -12.72 7.61
CA ALA A 163 -5.99 -13.95 7.72
C ALA A 163 -6.66 -14.32 6.39
N ARG A 164 -6.91 -15.61 6.23
CA ARG A 164 -7.83 -16.15 5.24
C ARG A 164 -8.89 -17.03 5.89
N GLY A 165 -10.01 -17.14 5.20
CA GLY A 165 -11.08 -18.05 5.54
C GLY A 165 -10.93 -19.44 4.94
N THR A 166 -12.02 -20.19 5.10
CA THR A 166 -12.33 -21.45 4.41
C THR A 166 -13.55 -21.33 3.49
N THR A 167 -14.20 -20.16 3.47
CA THR A 167 -15.40 -19.84 2.69
C THR A 167 -15.23 -18.52 1.95
N GLN A 168 -16.11 -18.21 1.00
CA GLN A 168 -16.04 -16.96 0.22
C GLN A 168 -16.38 -15.70 1.02
N ALA A 169 -17.24 -15.83 2.05
CA ALA A 169 -17.72 -14.71 2.86
C ALA A 169 -16.93 -14.60 4.16
N LEU A 170 -16.67 -13.37 4.62
CA LEU A 170 -15.91 -13.07 5.83
C LEU A 170 -16.55 -13.75 7.04
N GLN A 171 -15.76 -14.63 7.66
CA GLN A 171 -16.17 -15.45 8.80
C GLN A 171 -14.94 -15.68 9.70
N SER A 172 -15.08 -16.53 10.73
CA SER A 172 -13.95 -16.92 11.57
C SER A 172 -12.84 -17.58 10.73
N HIS A 173 -11.59 -17.20 10.99
CA HIS A 173 -10.40 -17.85 10.43
C HIS A 173 -9.89 -18.97 11.36
N GLY A 174 -9.22 -19.97 10.82
CA GLY A 174 -8.55 -21.02 11.59
C GLY A 174 -7.28 -20.52 12.29
N THR A 175 -6.77 -21.30 13.25
CA THR A 175 -5.51 -20.99 13.97
C THR A 175 -4.30 -21.02 13.04
N THR A 176 -4.34 -21.85 12.00
CA THR A 176 -3.27 -21.99 10.99
C THR A 176 -3.44 -21.05 9.80
N THR A 177 -4.57 -20.34 9.69
CA THR A 177 -4.89 -19.50 8.52
C THR A 177 -4.82 -18.01 8.82
N ARG A 178 -4.09 -17.66 9.88
CA ARG A 178 -3.90 -16.30 10.38
C ARG A 178 -2.45 -16.07 10.80
N GLY A 179 -2.08 -14.81 10.93
CA GLY A 179 -0.81 -14.42 11.54
C GLY A 179 -0.66 -12.92 11.67
N SER A 180 0.50 -12.52 12.17
CA SER A 180 0.87 -11.13 12.41
C SER A 180 2.34 -10.91 12.09
N GLY A 181 2.71 -9.67 11.83
CA GLY A 181 4.09 -9.30 11.54
C GLY A 181 4.25 -7.80 11.41
N SER A 182 5.26 -7.39 10.64
CA SER A 182 5.50 -5.98 10.33
C SER A 182 5.94 -5.83 8.88
N ILE A 183 5.43 -4.80 8.21
CA ILE A 183 5.92 -4.36 6.90
C ILE A 183 6.92 -3.23 7.13
N THR A 184 8.13 -3.39 6.62
CA THR A 184 9.12 -2.32 6.59
C THR A 184 8.93 -1.49 5.33
N LEU A 185 8.69 -0.20 5.46
CA LEU A 185 8.75 0.78 4.38
C LEU A 185 10.05 1.56 4.46
N GLN A 186 10.74 1.69 3.33
CA GLN A 186 11.88 2.60 3.18
C GLN A 186 11.44 3.86 2.45
N TYR A 187 11.91 5.00 2.94
CA TYR A 187 11.84 6.26 2.23
C TYR A 187 12.81 6.22 1.04
N ILE A 188 12.26 6.37 -0.18
CA ILE A 188 13.04 6.34 -1.42
C ILE A 188 13.27 7.73 -2.02
N GLY A 189 12.87 8.78 -1.30
CA GLY A 189 13.08 10.17 -1.69
C GLY A 189 12.07 10.68 -2.70
N MET A 190 11.89 12.00 -2.70
CA MET A 190 11.39 12.72 -3.88
C MET A 190 12.54 12.84 -4.88
N LYS A 191 12.30 12.53 -6.16
CA LYS A 191 13.27 12.92 -7.22
C LYS A 191 13.19 14.43 -7.36
N THR A 192 14.01 15.16 -6.62
CA THR A 192 14.15 16.62 -6.74
C THR A 192 14.92 16.95 -8.01
N CYS A 193 14.29 17.68 -8.93
CA CYS A 193 14.97 18.31 -10.06
C CYS A 193 15.67 19.57 -9.54
N PHE A 194 16.99 19.67 -9.68
CA PHE A 194 17.73 20.91 -9.45
C PHE A 194 17.66 21.79 -10.70
N PHE A 195 17.09 23.00 -10.58
CA PHE A 195 17.20 24.03 -11.61
C PHE A 195 18.58 24.69 -11.49
N CYS A 196 19.45 24.46 -12.48
CA CYS A 196 20.65 25.27 -12.65
C CYS A 196 20.27 26.58 -13.37
N LEU A 197 20.13 27.68 -12.64
CA LEU A 197 20.09 29.03 -13.24
C LEU A 197 21.50 29.36 -13.75
N SER A 198 21.70 29.30 -15.06
CA SER A 198 22.91 29.84 -15.67
C SER A 198 22.77 31.36 -15.74
N TYR A 199 23.55 32.06 -14.92
CA TYR A 199 23.67 33.50 -14.94
C TYR A 199 24.39 33.92 -16.23
N VAL A 200 23.69 34.59 -17.14
CA VAL A 200 24.30 35.28 -18.28
C VAL A 200 24.45 36.74 -17.86
N PRO A 201 25.68 37.23 -17.57
CA PRO A 201 25.88 38.66 -17.41
C PRO A 201 25.65 39.32 -18.77
N ILE A 202 24.68 40.24 -18.82
CA ILE A 202 24.50 41.18 -19.92
C ILE A 202 25.65 42.19 -19.79
N PHE A 203 26.52 42.23 -20.80
CA PHE A 203 27.47 43.33 -21.00
C PHE A 203 26.87 44.29 -22.03
#